data_AF-A0A5J4RCV5-F1
#
_entry.id   AF-A0A5J4RCV5-F1
#
_cell.length_a   1.000
_cell.length_b   1.000
_cell.length_c   1.000
_cell.angle_alpha   90.00
_cell.angle_beta   90.00
_cell.angle_gamma   90.00
#
_symmetry.space_group_name_H-M   'P 1'
#
loop_
_entity.id
_entity.type
_entity.pdbx_description
1 polymer ?
#
loop_
_entity_poly.entity_id
_entity_poly.type
_entity_poly.pdbx_seq_one_letter_code
_entity_poly.pdbx_strand_id
1 'polypeptide(L)'
;MNNSNSDKLPKLHKFNDILDKKYGKQGTETRRDFHEKAIVWYYGDILRDRRKKLKMTQQQLAEKVGKERSYIARIEKGETDMQVSSLIRIAQALGLDITLC
;
A
#
# COMPACT_ATOMS: atom_id res chain seq x y z
N MET A 1 17.01 45.81 -13.68
CA MET A 1 17.72 44.65 -14.23
C MET A 1 17.82 43.59 -13.15
N ASN A 2 17.12 42.47 -13.33
CA ASN A 2 17.60 41.10 -13.08
C ASN A 2 16.41 40.17 -13.29
N ASN A 3 16.34 39.70 -14.54
CA ASN A 3 15.37 38.77 -15.07
C ASN A 3 15.68 37.39 -14.47
N SER A 4 14.99 37.01 -13.38
CA SER A 4 15.01 35.64 -12.89
C SER A 4 14.21 34.79 -13.87
N ASN A 5 14.92 34.35 -14.90
CA ASN A 5 14.44 33.52 -16.00
C ASN A 5 13.91 32.19 -15.45
N SER A 6 12.61 32.13 -15.16
CA SER A 6 11.88 30.92 -14.75
C SER A 6 11.73 29.91 -15.89
N ASP A 7 12.16 30.26 -17.11
CA ASP A 7 11.90 29.49 -18.34
C ASP A 7 12.91 28.37 -18.62
N LYS A 8 13.62 27.87 -17.60
CA LYS A 8 14.57 26.75 -17.76
C LYS A 8 14.38 25.60 -16.77
N LEU A 9 13.20 25.47 -16.16
CA LEU A 9 12.83 24.21 -15.53
C LEU A 9 12.25 23.28 -16.63
N PRO A 10 12.86 22.11 -16.91
CA PRO A 10 12.26 21.14 -17.82
C PRO A 10 10.83 20.87 -17.33
N LYS A 11 9.84 20.90 -18.24
CA LYS A 11 8.43 20.66 -17.90
C LYS A 11 8.37 19.39 -17.05
N LEU A 12 8.17 19.54 -15.75
CA LEU A 12 7.95 18.42 -14.86
C LEU A 12 6.68 17.76 -15.36
N HIS A 13 6.82 16.62 -16.06
CA HIS A 13 5.68 15.79 -16.40
C HIS A 13 4.96 15.52 -15.09
N LYS A 14 3.69 15.93 -14.99
CA LYS A 14 2.93 15.71 -13.76
C LYS A 14 2.92 14.21 -13.53
N PHE A 15 3.02 13.76 -12.28
CA PHE A 15 3.07 12.33 -11.97
C PHE A 15 1.92 11.55 -12.63
N ASN A 16 0.75 12.19 -12.76
CA ASN A 16 -0.39 11.65 -13.50
C ASN A 16 -0.12 11.44 -14.99
N ASP A 17 0.65 12.29 -15.67
CA ASP A 17 0.97 12.12 -17.10
C ASP A 17 1.79 10.83 -17.32
N ILE A 18 2.72 10.54 -16.40
CA ILE A 18 3.54 9.33 -16.42
C ILE A 18 2.67 8.10 -16.18
N LEU A 19 1.75 8.20 -15.22
CA LEU A 19 0.84 7.13 -14.89
C LEU A 19 -0.17 6.86 -16.01
N ASP A 20 -0.73 7.90 -16.63
CA ASP A 20 -1.63 7.78 -17.76
C ASP A 20 -0.95 7.11 -18.95
N LYS A 21 0.32 7.45 -19.21
CA LYS A 21 1.13 6.82 -20.25
C LYS A 21 1.39 5.33 -19.97
N LYS A 22 1.59 4.94 -18.71
CA LYS A 22 1.99 3.57 -18.34
C LYS A 22 0.82 2.64 -18.03
N TYR A 23 -0.26 3.17 -17.46
CA TYR A 23 -1.38 2.41 -16.91
C TYR A 23 -2.75 2.85 -17.46
N GLY A 24 -2.78 3.79 -18.41
CA GLY A 24 -4.01 4.35 -18.94
C GLY A 24 -4.61 5.45 -18.06
N LYS A 25 -5.53 6.20 -18.64
CA LYS A 25 -6.23 7.30 -17.97
C LYS A 25 -7.14 6.79 -16.85
N GLN A 26 -7.51 7.68 -15.94
CA GLN A 26 -8.53 7.37 -14.93
C GLN A 26 -9.82 6.84 -15.58
N GLY A 27 -10.41 5.81 -14.98
CA GLY A 27 -11.61 5.14 -15.48
C GLY A 27 -11.36 3.94 -16.40
N THR A 28 -10.13 3.73 -16.91
CA THR A 28 -9.81 2.52 -17.68
C THR A 28 -9.61 1.31 -16.77
N GLU A 29 -9.84 0.11 -17.30
CA GLU A 29 -9.60 -1.16 -16.59
C GLU A 29 -8.15 -1.27 -16.11
N THR A 30 -7.19 -1.01 -17.00
CA THR A 30 -5.75 -1.01 -16.67
C THR A 30 -5.40 -0.08 -15.51
N ARG A 31 -6.08 1.06 -15.40
CA ARG A 31 -5.85 2.04 -14.35
C ARG A 31 -6.50 1.61 -13.04
N ARG A 32 -7.65 0.95 -13.10
CA ARG A 32 -8.32 0.32 -11.96
C ARG A 32 -7.47 -0.81 -11.38
N ASP A 33 -6.99 -1.72 -12.20
CA ASP A 33 -6.11 -2.83 -11.76
C ASP A 33 -4.85 -2.32 -11.07
N PHE A 34 -4.23 -1.25 -11.63
CA PHE A 34 -3.09 -0.61 -11.00
C PHE A 34 -3.45 -0.04 -9.62
N HIS A 35 -4.61 0.61 -9.52
CA HIS A 35 -5.08 1.20 -8.27
C HIS A 35 -5.39 0.14 -7.22
N GLU A 36 -6.06 -0.96 -7.60
CA GLU A 36 -6.37 -2.09 -6.73
C GLU A 36 -5.09 -2.72 -6.18
N LYS A 37 -4.10 -2.99 -7.04
CA LYS A 37 -2.78 -3.49 -6.60
C LYS A 37 -2.05 -2.52 -5.68
N ALA A 38 -2.14 -1.22 -5.96
CA ALA A 38 -1.54 -0.20 -5.11
C ALA A 38 -2.20 -0.15 -3.72
N ILE A 39 -3.53 -0.30 -3.64
CA ILE A 39 -4.28 -0.38 -2.37
C ILE A 39 -3.85 -1.60 -1.56
N VAL A 40 -3.79 -2.78 -2.20
CA VAL A 40 -3.39 -4.03 -1.53
C VAL A 40 -1.97 -3.91 -0.97
N TRP A 41 -1.05 -3.36 -1.75
CA TRP A 41 0.32 -3.09 -1.29
C TRP A 41 0.36 -2.09 -0.13
N TYR A 42 -0.38 -0.99 -0.23
CA TYR A 42 -0.40 0.07 0.79
C TYR A 42 -0.87 -0.44 2.16
N TYR A 43 -1.97 -1.19 2.21
CA TYR A 43 -2.45 -1.77 3.47
C TYR A 43 -1.49 -2.85 3.99
N GLY A 44 -0.91 -3.67 3.12
CA GLY A 44 0.13 -4.64 3.51
C GLY A 44 1.33 -3.97 4.18
N ASP A 45 1.78 -2.83 3.64
CA ASP A 45 2.92 -2.08 4.17
C ASP A 45 2.61 -1.42 5.51
N ILE A 46 1.41 -0.85 5.70
CA ILE A 46 0.97 -0.32 7.01
C ILE A 46 1.04 -1.39 8.10
N LEU A 47 0.52 -2.59 7.82
CA LEU A 47 0.52 -3.69 8.79
C LEU A 47 1.95 -4.13 9.12
N ARG A 48 2.81 -4.24 8.09
CA ARG A 48 4.23 -4.57 8.23
C ARG A 48 4.96 -3.56 9.10
N ASP A 49 4.75 -2.28 8.86
CA ASP A 49 5.40 -1.20 9.59
C ASP A 49 4.93 -1.16 11.04
N ARG A 50 3.63 -1.35 11.29
CA ARG A 50 3.13 -1.46 12.65
C ARG A 50 3.72 -2.66 13.38
N ARG A 51 3.79 -3.83 12.74
CA ARG A 51 4.42 -5.03 13.31
C ARG A 51 5.88 -4.77 13.70
N LYS A 52 6.64 -4.13 12.82
CA LYS A 52 8.05 -3.77 13.11
C LYS A 52 8.17 -2.80 14.27
N LYS A 53 7.28 -1.80 14.39
CA LYS A 53 7.24 -0.88 15.54
C LYS A 53 6.99 -1.61 16.86
N LEU A 54 6.20 -2.69 16.83
CA LEU A 54 5.99 -3.58 17.97
C LEU A 54 7.12 -4.60 18.20
N LYS A 55 8.18 -4.58 17.37
CA LYS A 55 9.30 -5.53 17.40
C LYS A 55 8.87 -7.00 17.29
N MET A 56 7.75 -7.26 16.62
CA MET A 56 7.22 -8.61 16.42
C MET A 56 7.78 -9.23 15.14
N THR A 57 8.06 -10.53 15.14
CA THR A 57 8.37 -11.29 13.92
C THR A 57 7.09 -11.64 13.16
N GLN A 58 7.22 -12.01 11.88
CA GLN A 58 6.06 -12.50 11.10
C GLN A 58 5.47 -13.78 11.71
N GLN A 59 6.31 -14.64 12.29
CA GLN A 59 5.89 -15.88 12.95
C GLN A 59 5.04 -15.56 14.19
N GLN A 60 5.48 -14.63 15.04
CA GLN A 60 4.74 -14.22 16.23
C GLN A 60 3.39 -13.59 15.90
N LEU A 61 3.31 -12.79 14.84
CA LEU A 61 2.03 -12.25 14.37
C LEU A 61 1.13 -13.38 13.87
N ALA A 62 1.66 -14.30 13.08
CA ALA A 62 0.94 -15.44 12.52
C ALA A 62 0.33 -16.33 13.62
N GLU A 63 1.11 -16.66 14.66
CA GLU A 63 0.65 -17.39 15.83
C GLU A 63 -0.47 -16.65 16.57
N LYS A 64 -0.31 -15.33 16.77
CA LYS A 64 -1.31 -14.50 17.45
C LYS A 64 -2.66 -14.44 16.72
N VAL A 65 -2.66 -14.54 15.39
CA VAL A 65 -3.89 -14.52 14.58
C VAL A 65 -4.38 -15.90 14.15
N GLY A 66 -3.66 -16.97 14.50
CA GLY A 66 -3.97 -18.34 14.08
C GLY A 66 -3.86 -18.55 12.56
N LYS A 67 -2.78 -18.05 11.94
CA LYS A 67 -2.51 -18.21 10.50
C LYS A 67 -1.08 -18.70 10.26
N GLU A 68 -0.83 -19.11 9.03
CA GLU A 68 0.51 -19.47 8.56
C GLU A 68 1.42 -18.25 8.42
N ARG A 69 2.71 -18.39 8.76
CA ARG A 69 3.70 -17.32 8.56
C ARG A 69 3.77 -16.86 7.10
N SER A 70 3.68 -17.79 6.16
CA SER A 70 3.72 -17.50 4.72
C SER A 70 2.52 -16.66 4.27
N TYR A 71 1.36 -16.81 4.93
CA TYR A 71 0.19 -15.97 4.69
C TYR A 71 0.45 -14.53 5.14
N ILE A 72 0.99 -14.33 6.35
CA ILE A 72 1.39 -12.99 6.83
C ILE A 72 2.44 -12.37 5.90
N ALA A 73 3.43 -13.14 5.46
CA ALA A 73 4.47 -12.64 4.56
C ALA A 73 3.93 -12.16 3.20
N ARG A 74 2.96 -12.87 2.61
CA ARG A 74 2.31 -12.47 1.35
C ARG A 74 1.46 -11.22 1.53
N ILE A 75 0.72 -11.12 2.64
CA ILE A 75 -0.06 -9.92 2.98
C ILE A 75 0.86 -8.70 3.09
N GLU A 76 1.94 -8.78 3.85
CA GLU A 76 2.85 -7.66 4.09
C GLU A 76 3.60 -7.18 2.84
N LYS A 77 3.59 -7.98 1.77
CA LYS A 77 4.16 -7.63 0.46
C LYS A 77 3.10 -7.17 -0.55
N GLY A 78 1.82 -7.26 -0.21
CA GLY A 78 0.71 -7.01 -1.14
C GLY A 78 0.60 -8.04 -2.26
N GLU A 79 1.08 -9.27 -2.05
CA GLU A 79 1.08 -10.35 -3.05
C GLU A 79 -0.24 -11.14 -3.07
N THR A 80 -1.12 -10.91 -2.10
CA THR A 80 -2.44 -11.56 -2.02
C THR A 80 -3.48 -10.55 -1.61
N ASP A 81 -4.66 -10.64 -2.21
CA ASP A 81 -5.83 -10.00 -1.66
C ASP A 81 -6.19 -10.68 -0.32
N MET A 82 -6.71 -9.90 0.63
CA MET A 82 -7.04 -10.38 1.95
C MET A 82 -8.52 -10.18 2.25
N GLN A 83 -9.14 -11.17 2.86
CA GLN A 83 -10.50 -11.02 3.36
C GLN A 83 -10.54 -9.93 4.44
N VAL A 84 -11.60 -9.12 4.44
CA VAL A 84 -11.83 -8.07 5.45
C VAL A 84 -11.76 -8.63 6.87
N SER A 85 -12.27 -9.84 7.09
CA SER A 85 -12.19 -10.50 8.41
C SER A 85 -10.75 -10.83 8.83
N SER A 86 -9.85 -11.13 7.89
CA SER A 86 -8.42 -11.31 8.18
C SER A 86 -7.76 -9.97 8.48
N LEU A 87 -8.07 -8.93 7.69
CA LEU A 87 -7.56 -7.58 7.92
C LEU A 87 -7.88 -7.11 9.33
N ILE A 88 -9.14 -7.23 9.76
CA ILE A 88 -9.59 -6.82 11.10
C ILE A 88 -8.82 -7.59 12.19
N ARG A 89 -8.71 -8.91 12.09
CA ARG A 89 -7.98 -9.73 13.09
C ARG A 89 -6.51 -9.34 13.18
N ILE A 90 -5.86 -9.11 12.04
CA ILE A 90 -4.45 -8.69 12.00
C ILE A 90 -4.29 -7.29 12.59
N ALA A 91 -5.16 -6.34 12.23
CA ALA A 91 -5.15 -4.98 12.77
C ALA A 91 -5.31 -4.98 14.30
N GLN A 92 -6.28 -5.72 14.83
CA GLN A 92 -6.49 -5.89 16.27
C GLN A 92 -5.28 -6.52 16.96
N ALA A 93 -4.68 -7.57 16.36
CA ALA A 93 -3.47 -8.20 16.88
C ALA A 93 -2.27 -7.23 16.94
N LEU A 94 -2.27 -6.20 16.08
CA LEU A 94 -1.29 -5.12 16.02
C LEU A 94 -1.70 -3.86 16.81
N GLY A 95 -2.82 -3.90 17.54
CA GLY A 95 -3.36 -2.77 18.29
C GLY A 95 -3.67 -1.58 17.39
N LEU A 96 -4.34 -1.83 16.26
CA LEU A 96 -4.87 -0.85 15.34
C LEU A 96 -6.39 -0.96 15.29
N ASP A 97 -7.05 0.19 15.21
CA ASP A 97 -8.49 0.28 14.98
C ASP A 97 -8.74 0.63 13.50
N ILE A 98 -9.71 -0.06 12.91
CA ILE A 98 -10.17 0.23 11.54
C ILE A 98 -11.44 1.07 11.66
N THR A 99 -11.39 2.29 11.16
CA THR A 99 -12.54 3.19 11.07
C THR A 99 -12.91 3.39 9.61
N LEU A 100 -14.20 3.22 9.29
CA LEU A 100 -14.76 3.61 8.01
C LEU A 100 -15.30 5.02 8.19
N CYS A 101 -14.58 6.01 7.69
CA CYS A 101 -14.97 7.41 7.69
C CYS A 101 -15.67 7.81 6.39
#